data_AF-A0A953SIX4-F1
#
_entry.id   AF-A0A953SIX4-F1
#
_cell.length_a   1.000
_cell.length_b   1.000
_cell.length_c   1.000
_cell.angle_alpha   90.00
_cell.angle_beta   90.00
_cell.angle_gamma   90.00
#
_symmetry.space_group_name_H-M   'P 1'
#
loop_
_entity.id
_entity.type
_entity.pdbx_description
1 polymer ?
#
loop_
_entity_poly.entity_id
_entity_poly.type
_entity_poly.pdbx_seq_one_letter_code
_entity_poly.pdbx_strand_id
1 'polypeptide(L)' 'ALEKIKGHADSPSVVMCTANEGRRHQVYAESLGVDEYLLKPVPLGQLIETVERLAADRG' A
#
# COMPACT_ATOMS: atom_id res chain seq x y z
N ALA A 1 4.78 10.55 -6.15
CA ALA A 1 5.20 9.18 -6.52
C ALA A 1 5.68 8.47 -5.26
N LEU A 2 5.52 7.15 -5.18
CA LEU A 2 5.80 6.35 -3.97
C LEU A 2 7.27 6.46 -3.52
N GLU A 3 8.20 6.60 -4.47
CA GLU A 3 9.64 6.79 -4.23
C GLU A 3 10.00 8.01 -3.36
N LYS A 4 9.08 8.98 -3.19
CA LYS A 4 9.29 10.13 -2.31
C LYS A 4 8.87 9.88 -0.86
N ILE A 5 8.14 8.79 -0.61
CA ILE A 5 7.58 8.44 0.70
C ILE A 5 8.36 7.26 1.29
N LYS A 6 8.62 6.23 0.48
CA LYS A 6 9.34 5.02 0.87
C LYS A 6 10.85 5.17 0.70
N GLY A 7 11.62 4.28 1.36
CA GLY A 7 13.09 4.28 1.32
C GLY A 7 13.77 4.90 2.55
N HIS A 8 12.99 5.31 3.56
CA HIS A 8 13.50 5.89 4.81
C HIS A 8 13.11 4.99 5.99
N ALA A 9 13.89 5.01 7.06
CA ALA A 9 13.61 4.18 8.25
C ALA A 9 12.28 4.55 8.92
N ASP A 10 11.87 5.81 8.81
CA ASP A 10 10.65 6.38 9.37
C ASP A 10 9.50 6.51 8.34
N SER A 11 9.62 5.84 7.19
CA SER A 11 8.58 5.86 6.17
C SER A 11 7.23 5.36 6.73
N PRO A 12 6.11 6.09 6.48
CA PRO A 12 4.78 5.65 6.89
C PRO A 12 4.30 4.44 6.08
N SER A 13 3.21 3.81 6.53
CA SER A 13 2.59 2.72 5.78
C SER A 13 1.79 3.34 4.68
N VAL A 14 1.87 2.72 3.52
CA VAL A 14 1.22 3.12 2.31
C VAL A 14 0.42 1.94 1.81
N VAL A 15 -0.90 2.09 1.87
CA VAL A 15 -1.85 1.25 1.16
C VAL A 15 -2.18 1.95 -0.16
N MET A 16 -1.84 1.34 -1.29
CA MET A 16 -2.16 1.86 -2.61
C MET A 16 -3.53 1.36 -3.08
N CYS A 17 -4.51 2.26 -3.23
CA CYS A 17 -5.81 1.92 -3.82
C CYS A 17 -5.88 2.38 -5.28
N THR A 18 -5.89 1.46 -6.24
CA THR A 18 -5.74 1.74 -7.68
C THR A 18 -6.94 1.27 -8.50
N ALA A 19 -7.20 1.87 -9.67
CA ALA A 19 -8.09 1.30 -10.69
C ALA A 19 -7.31 0.65 -11.85
N ASN A 20 -6.00 0.46 -11.67
CA ASN A 20 -5.13 -0.07 -12.70
C ASN A 20 -4.86 -1.56 -12.47
N GLU A 21 -5.35 -2.39 -13.39
CA GLU A 21 -5.20 -3.85 -13.38
C GLU A 21 -3.85 -4.34 -13.92
N GLY A 22 -3.01 -3.43 -14.41
CA GLY A 22 -1.72 -3.75 -15.01
C GLY A 22 -0.68 -4.21 -13.99
N ARG A 23 -0.18 -5.44 -14.17
CA ARG A 23 0.87 -6.05 -13.32
C ARG A 23 2.15 -5.22 -13.18
N ARG A 24 2.52 -4.43 -14.19
CA ARG A 24 3.76 -3.63 -14.16
C ARG A 24 3.78 -2.58 -13.04
N HIS A 25 2.65 -1.92 -12.78
CA HIS A 25 2.58 -0.90 -11.74
C HIS A 25 2.55 -1.52 -10.35
N GLN A 26 1.90 -2.67 -10.19
CA GLN A 26 1.95 -3.45 -8.96
C GLN A 26 3.38 -3.86 -8.64
N VAL A 27 4.09 -4.52 -9.58
CA VAL A 27 5.49 -4.94 -9.39
C VAL A 27 6.39 -3.75 -9.07
N TYR A 28 6.18 -2.61 -9.74
CA TYR A 28 6.96 -1.40 -9.44
C TYR A 28 6.67 -0.87 -8.03
N ALA A 29 5.40 -0.81 -7.61
CA ALA A 29 5.04 -0.37 -6.26
C ALA A 29 5.58 -1.31 -5.17
N GLU A 30 5.50 -2.62 -5.40
CA GLU A 30 6.10 -3.66 -4.55
C GLU A 30 7.61 -3.49 -4.45
N SER A 31 8.30 -3.23 -5.57
CA SER A 31 9.76 -2.98 -5.58
C SER A 31 10.17 -1.73 -4.79
N LEU A 32 9.28 -0.75 -4.69
CA LEU A 32 9.48 0.46 -3.88
C LEU A 32 9.06 0.27 -2.42
N GLY A 33 8.55 -0.90 -2.03
CA GLY A 33 8.17 -1.22 -0.67
C GLY A 33 6.81 -0.66 -0.25
N VAL A 34 5.84 -0.60 -1.18
CA VAL A 34 4.43 -0.43 -0.78
C VAL A 34 4.04 -1.54 0.19
N ASP A 35 3.26 -1.22 1.22
CA ASP A 35 2.87 -2.25 2.19
C ASP A 35 1.70 -3.07 1.66
N GLU A 36 0.75 -2.42 0.97
CA GLU A 36 -0.43 -3.08 0.40
C GLU A 36 -0.86 -2.43 -0.93
N TYR A 37 -1.37 -3.25 -1.85
CA TYR A 37 -1.81 -2.81 -3.18
C TYR A 37 -3.21 -3.37 -3.47
N LEU A 38 -4.23 -2.52 -3.41
CA LEU A 38 -5.64 -2.88 -3.51
C LEU A 38 -6.25 -2.35 -4.81
N LEU A 39 -6.94 -3.21 -5.55
CA LEU A 39 -7.69 -2.84 -6.75
C LEU A 39 -9.07 -2.31 -6.36
N LYS A 40 -9.48 -1.19 -6.95
CA LYS A 40 -10.81 -0.59 -6.80
C LYS A 40 -11.84 -1.41 -7.60
N PRO A 41 -13.07 -1.57 -7.09
CA PRO A 41 -13.56 -1.02 -5.83
C PRO A 41 -12.98 -1.76 -4.62
N VAL A 42 -12.51 -1.01 -3.62
CA VAL A 42 -12.02 -1.58 -2.36
C VAL A 42 -13.17 -1.56 -1.36
N PRO A 43 -13.68 -2.73 -0.90
CA PRO A 43 -14.66 -2.79 0.17
C PRO A 43 -14.14 -2.08 1.42
N LEU A 44 -15.00 -1.30 2.08
CA LEU A 44 -14.60 -0.53 3.27
C LEU A 44 -14.07 -1.42 4.40
N GLY A 45 -14.69 -2.58 4.62
CA GLY A 45 -14.22 -3.56 5.62
C GLY A 45 -12.79 -4.03 5.33
N GLN A 46 -12.50 -4.41 4.08
CA GLN A 46 -11.15 -4.79 3.66
C GLN A 46 -10.14 -3.67 3.90
N LEU A 47 -10.50 -2.42 3.57
CA LEU A 47 -9.62 -1.27 3.78
C LEU A 47 -9.32 -1.05 5.27
N ILE A 48 -10.35 -1.11 6.12
CA ILE A 48 -10.21 -0.94 7.58
C ILE A 48 -9.32 -2.04 8.16
N GLU A 49 -9.62 -3.32 7.87
CA GLU A 49 -8.82 -4.45 8.35
C GLU A 49 -7.35 -4.35 7.92
N THR A 50 -7.12 -3.90 6.68
CA THR A 50 -5.77 -3.70 6.15
C THR A 50 -5.02 -2.62 6.93
N VAL A 51 -5.68 -1.48 7.18
CA VAL A 51 -5.07 -0.37 7.92
C VAL A 51 -4.85 -0.73 9.38
N GLU A 52 -5.80 -1.42 10.04
CA GLU A 52 -5.67 -1.88 11.42
C GLU A 52 -4.48 -2.83 11.59
N ARG A 53 -4.33 -3.81 10.68
CA ARG A 53 -3.16 -4.71 10.66
C ARG A 53 -1.85 -3.94 10.57
N LEU A 54 -1.74 -3.05 9.58
CA LEU A 54 -0.52 -2.26 9.35
C LEU A 54 -0.21 -1.27 10.48
N ALA A 55 -1.23 -0.78 11.18
CA ALA A 55 -1.06 0.09 12.34
C ALA A 55 -0.57 -0.70 13.56
N ALA A 56 -1.06 -1.93 13.76
CA ALA A 56 -0.62 -2.80 14.85
C ALA A 56 0.85 -3.23 14.69
N ASP A 57 1.30 -3.53 13.46
CA ASP A 57 2.68 -3.93 13.16
C ASP A 57 3.73 -2.83 13.39
N ARG A 58 3.29 -1.58 13.62
CA ARG A 58 4.15 -0.41 13.87
C ARG A 58 4.34 -0.06 15.35
N GLY A 59 3.56 -0.65 16.25
CA GLY A 59 3.68 -0.46 17.71
C GLY A 59 4.77 -1.32 18.30
#